data_AF-A0A961PAH8-F1
#
_entry.id   AF-A0A961PAH8-F1
#
_cell.length_a   1.000
_cell.length_b   1.000
_cell.length_c   1.000
_cell.angle_alpha   90.00
_cell.angle_beta   90.00
_cell.angle_gamma   90.00
#
_symmetry.space_group_name_H-M   'P 1'
#
loop_
_entity.id
_entity.type
_entity.pdbx_description
1 polymer ?
#
loop_
_entity_poly.entity_id
_entity_poly.type
_entity_poly.pdbx_seq_one_letter_code
_entity_poly.pdbx_strand_id
1 'polypeptide(L)'
;MPLDPLPVMTPDRPELVALAAAFAGVPRPVPLVGRTGSYDYEESDAFDAIENWGEVTPETLFAGYEGLIIMGPETAHFVLPHLIRVICLHRARNEAADNFLMFVKGLLVGPHRWDLVPRLTSGQRRALLDVLAAMDREFYSPSGSDLAGTVAEVFAAIAWAPDRSGSG
;
A
#
# COMPACT_ATOMS: atom_id res chain seq x y z
N MET A 1 -33.85 1.13 0.46
CA MET A 1 -33.18 2.10 -0.43
C MET A 1 -32.06 1.36 -1.13
N PRO A 2 -31.88 1.48 -2.45
CA PRO A 2 -30.66 1.00 -3.08
C PRO A 2 -29.49 1.78 -2.47
N LEU A 3 -28.44 1.08 -2.07
CA LEU A 3 -27.19 1.71 -1.67
C LEU A 3 -26.61 2.36 -2.93
N ASP A 4 -26.24 3.64 -2.85
CA ASP A 4 -25.51 4.28 -3.93
C ASP A 4 -24.21 3.48 -4.19
N PRO A 5 -23.82 3.29 -5.46
CA PRO A 5 -22.56 2.61 -5.75
C PRO A 5 -21.42 3.37 -5.09
N LEU A 6 -20.53 2.65 -4.43
CA LEU A 6 -19.33 3.25 -3.82
C LEU A 6 -18.56 4.01 -4.90
N PRO A 7 -18.04 5.21 -4.57
CA PRO A 7 -17.26 5.99 -5.53
C PRO A 7 -16.01 5.19 -5.95
N VAL A 8 -15.63 5.33 -7.22
CA VAL A 8 -14.43 4.70 -7.81
C VAL A 8 -13.39 5.79 -8.05
N MET A 9 -12.15 5.58 -7.61
CA MET A 9 -11.04 6.41 -8.08
C MET A 9 -10.59 5.92 -9.45
N THR A 10 -10.32 6.86 -10.35
CA THR A 10 -9.82 6.57 -11.69
C THR A 10 -8.28 6.59 -11.70
N PRO A 11 -7.62 5.83 -12.60
CA PRO A 11 -6.16 5.77 -12.65
C PRO A 11 -5.47 7.12 -12.91
N ASP A 12 -6.18 8.08 -13.51
CA ASP A 12 -5.72 9.42 -13.86
C ASP A 12 -5.94 10.47 -12.74
N ARG A 13 -6.44 10.04 -11.57
CA ARG A 13 -6.55 10.92 -10.39
C ARG A 13 -5.20 11.57 -10.09
N PRO A 14 -5.15 12.90 -9.88
CA PRO A 14 -3.90 13.61 -9.60
C PRO A 14 -3.10 13.01 -8.44
N GLU A 15 -3.79 12.55 -7.39
CA GLU A 15 -3.16 11.94 -6.21
C GLU A 15 -2.47 10.61 -6.54
N LEU A 16 -3.09 9.77 -7.39
CA LEU A 16 -2.50 8.51 -7.84
C LEU A 16 -1.34 8.73 -8.83
N VAL A 17 -1.46 9.74 -9.70
CA VAL A 17 -0.36 10.14 -10.61
C VAL A 17 0.83 10.66 -9.80
N ALA A 18 0.58 11.50 -8.79
CA ALA A 18 1.61 12.02 -7.90
C ALA A 18 2.28 10.91 -7.08
N LEU A 19 1.50 9.93 -6.58
CA LEU A 19 2.03 8.76 -5.90
C LEU A 19 2.96 7.94 -6.80
N ALA A 20 2.52 7.64 -8.03
CA ALA A 20 3.34 6.91 -8.99
C ALA A 20 4.65 7.68 -9.30
N ALA A 21 4.57 8.99 -9.52
CA ALA A 21 5.73 9.84 -9.78
C ALA A 21 6.72 9.86 -8.59
N ALA A 22 6.22 9.95 -7.35
CA ALA A 22 7.06 10.00 -6.15
C ALA A 22 7.82 8.68 -5.88
N PHE A 23 7.31 7.56 -6.40
CA PHE A 23 7.91 6.23 -6.23
C PHE A 23 8.59 5.69 -7.50
N ALA A 24 8.56 6.40 -8.63
CA ALA A 24 9.11 5.95 -9.91
C ALA A 24 10.61 5.59 -9.87
N GLY A 25 11.36 6.18 -8.93
CA GLY A 25 12.78 5.89 -8.73
C GLY A 25 13.09 4.76 -7.75
N VAL A 26 12.09 4.12 -7.13
CA VAL A 26 12.31 3.01 -6.20
C VAL A 26 12.64 1.75 -7.00
N PRO A 27 13.86 1.18 -6.85
CA PRO A 27 14.24 0.01 -7.61
C PRO A 27 13.43 -1.20 -7.17
N ARG A 28 13.03 -2.04 -8.13
CA ARG A 28 12.43 -3.35 -7.86
C ARG A 28 13.51 -4.30 -7.34
N PRO A 29 13.38 -4.87 -6.12
CA PRO A 29 14.27 -5.92 -5.65
C PRO A 29 14.13 -7.21 -6.47
N VAL A 30 15.23 -7.94 -6.65
CA VAL A 30 15.25 -9.24 -7.34
C VAL A 30 16.10 -10.23 -6.53
N PRO A 31 15.50 -11.31 -5.97
CA PRO A 31 14.06 -11.59 -5.91
C PRO A 31 13.29 -10.58 -5.04
N LEU A 32 11.96 -10.51 -5.20
CA LEU A 32 11.12 -9.69 -4.32
C LEU A 32 11.04 -10.33 -2.93
N VAL A 33 11.08 -11.65 -2.86
CA VAL A 33 11.04 -12.40 -1.60
C VAL A 33 12.37 -13.10 -1.34
N GLY A 34 12.96 -12.81 -0.17
CA GLY A 34 14.11 -13.55 0.34
C GLY A 34 13.65 -14.87 0.95
N ARG A 35 13.82 -15.98 0.23
CA ARG A 35 13.41 -17.31 0.72
C ARG A 35 14.33 -17.78 1.84
N THR A 36 13.88 -17.67 3.08
CA THR A 36 14.56 -18.28 4.24
C THR A 36 13.54 -19.00 5.12
N GLY A 37 13.70 -20.30 5.38
CA GLY A 37 12.76 -21.07 6.22
C GLY A 37 11.78 -21.96 5.42
N SER A 38 10.62 -22.29 5.99
CA SER A 38 9.65 -23.26 5.45
C SER A 38 8.37 -22.60 4.90
N TYR A 39 8.51 -21.55 4.11
CA TYR A 39 7.35 -20.89 3.49
C TYR A 39 6.87 -21.63 2.26
N ASP A 40 5.57 -21.51 1.95
CA ASP A 40 5.00 -22.06 0.74
C ASP A 40 5.66 -21.43 -0.48
N TYR A 41 6.26 -22.27 -1.31
CA TYR A 41 7.04 -21.82 -2.46
C TYR A 41 6.14 -21.33 -3.59
N GLU A 42 4.91 -21.85 -3.74
CA GLU A 42 4.05 -21.53 -4.90
C GLU A 42 3.49 -20.10 -4.86
N GLU A 43 2.94 -19.66 -3.74
CA GLU A 43 2.44 -18.28 -3.59
C GLU A 43 3.59 -17.25 -3.60
N SER A 44 4.72 -17.60 -2.98
CA SER A 44 5.92 -16.76 -3.02
C SER A 44 6.47 -16.64 -4.45
N ASP A 45 6.47 -17.74 -5.22
CA ASP A 45 6.84 -17.77 -6.64
C ASP A 45 5.89 -16.92 -7.48
N ALA A 46 4.57 -17.01 -7.24
CA ALA A 46 3.57 -16.20 -7.92
C ALA A 46 3.80 -14.70 -7.70
N PHE A 47 4.17 -14.31 -6.48
CA PHE A 47 4.53 -12.94 -6.15
C PHE A 47 5.81 -12.45 -6.85
N ASP A 48 6.87 -13.26 -6.81
CA ASP A 48 8.12 -12.98 -7.53
C ASP A 48 7.89 -12.85 -9.05
N ALA A 49 6.95 -13.64 -9.59
CA ALA A 49 6.61 -13.71 -11.01
C ALA A 49 5.75 -12.54 -11.51
N ILE A 50 5.27 -11.63 -10.66
CA ILE A 50 4.51 -10.45 -11.11
C ILE A 50 5.43 -9.55 -11.96
N GLU A 51 5.19 -9.50 -13.27
CA GLU A 51 5.99 -8.67 -14.18
C GLU A 51 5.49 -7.23 -14.23
N ASN A 52 4.16 -7.04 -14.38
CA ASN A 52 3.55 -5.74 -14.57
C ASN A 52 2.87 -5.21 -13.29
N TRP A 53 3.68 -4.68 -12.38
CA TRP A 53 3.20 -4.09 -11.13
C TRP A 53 2.26 -2.88 -11.31
N GLY A 54 2.26 -2.25 -12.49
CA GLY A 54 1.35 -1.16 -12.82
C GLY A 54 -0.10 -1.59 -13.07
N GLU A 55 -0.34 -2.88 -13.30
CA GLU A 55 -1.63 -3.48 -13.67
C GLU A 55 -2.12 -4.53 -12.67
N VAL A 56 -1.45 -4.65 -11.53
CA VAL A 56 -1.81 -5.60 -10.47
C VAL A 56 -3.24 -5.36 -10.00
N THR A 57 -3.98 -6.46 -9.82
CA THR A 57 -5.35 -6.45 -9.27
C THR A 57 -5.35 -7.10 -7.87
N PRO A 58 -6.47 -6.99 -7.11
CA PRO A 58 -6.62 -7.73 -5.86
C PRO A 58 -6.35 -9.22 -6.03
N GLU A 59 -6.86 -9.84 -7.09
CA GLU A 59 -6.73 -11.28 -7.35
C GLU A 59 -5.27 -11.70 -7.57
N THR A 60 -4.50 -10.88 -8.29
CA THR A 60 -3.04 -11.10 -8.46
C THR A 60 -2.32 -11.06 -7.12
N LEU A 61 -2.65 -10.09 -6.25
CA LEU A 61 -2.06 -9.99 -4.91
C LEU A 61 -2.48 -11.13 -4.00
N PHE A 62 -3.73 -11.60 -4.09
CA PHE A 62 -4.19 -12.76 -3.32
C PHE A 62 -3.47 -14.04 -3.73
N ALA A 63 -3.19 -14.24 -5.02
CA ALA A 63 -2.44 -15.40 -5.49
C ALA A 63 -0.98 -15.42 -4.98
N GLY A 64 -0.42 -14.26 -4.66
CA GLY A 64 0.93 -14.10 -4.09
C GLY A 64 0.92 -13.64 -2.63
N TYR A 65 -0.12 -13.96 -1.87
CA TYR A 65 -0.36 -13.35 -0.55
C TYR A 65 0.73 -13.71 0.46
N GLU A 66 1.18 -14.97 0.53
CA GLU A 66 2.33 -15.33 1.38
C GLU A 66 3.57 -14.49 1.02
N GLY A 67 3.82 -14.23 -0.27
CA GLY A 67 4.91 -13.36 -0.72
C GLY A 67 4.86 -11.94 -0.15
N LEU A 68 3.65 -11.37 0.01
CA LEU A 68 3.46 -10.10 0.72
C LEU A 68 3.87 -10.20 2.19
N ILE A 69 3.48 -11.28 2.89
CA ILE A 69 3.73 -11.45 4.33
C ILE A 69 5.23 -11.51 4.63
N ILE A 70 6.00 -12.21 3.80
CA ILE A 70 7.42 -12.50 4.07
C ILE A 70 8.39 -11.58 3.32
N MET A 71 7.89 -10.48 2.74
CA MET A 71 8.74 -9.54 2.02
C MET A 71 9.65 -8.71 2.95
N GLY A 72 10.84 -8.40 2.45
CA GLY A 72 11.81 -7.54 3.15
C GLY A 72 11.49 -6.03 3.05
N PRO A 73 12.30 -5.19 3.72
CA PRO A 73 12.12 -3.73 3.76
C PRO A 73 12.13 -3.07 2.36
N GLU A 74 13.04 -3.48 1.49
CA GLU A 74 13.20 -2.92 0.15
C GLU A 74 11.99 -3.26 -0.72
N THR A 75 11.48 -4.49 -0.59
CA THR A 75 10.29 -4.96 -1.31
C THR A 75 9.05 -4.25 -0.80
N ALA A 76 8.92 -4.05 0.52
CA ALA A 76 7.85 -3.25 1.10
C ALA A 76 7.83 -1.82 0.56
N HIS A 77 9.01 -1.19 0.41
CA HIS A 77 9.13 0.15 -0.16
C HIS A 77 8.69 0.21 -1.63
N PHE A 78 9.07 -0.80 -2.41
CA PHE A 78 8.66 -0.94 -3.80
C PHE A 78 7.15 -1.19 -3.95
N VAL A 79 6.58 -2.10 -3.16
CA VAL A 79 5.18 -2.58 -3.29
C VAL A 79 4.14 -1.61 -2.71
N LEU A 80 4.50 -0.81 -1.71
CA LEU A 80 3.59 0.14 -1.05
C LEU A 80 2.72 0.99 -2.01
N PRO A 81 3.28 1.72 -3.00
CA PRO A 81 2.47 2.53 -3.91
C PRO A 81 1.51 1.69 -4.77
N HIS A 82 1.88 0.44 -5.08
CA HIS A 82 1.03 -0.47 -5.85
C HIS A 82 -0.14 -0.98 -5.01
N LEU A 83 0.08 -1.32 -3.74
CA LEU A 83 -1.00 -1.71 -2.81
C LEU A 83 -2.01 -0.57 -2.66
N ILE A 84 -1.53 0.65 -2.41
CA ILE A 84 -2.40 1.83 -2.28
C ILE A 84 -3.23 2.04 -3.55
N ARG A 85 -2.61 1.92 -4.74
CA ARG A 85 -3.30 2.04 -6.01
C ARG A 85 -4.38 0.95 -6.18
N VAL A 86 -4.07 -0.31 -5.85
CA VAL A 86 -5.05 -1.41 -5.92
C VAL A 86 -6.25 -1.11 -5.03
N ILE A 87 -6.03 -0.64 -3.79
CA ILE A 87 -7.11 -0.28 -2.87
C ILE A 87 -7.99 0.81 -3.50
N CYS A 88 -7.37 1.88 -4.01
CA CYS A 88 -8.10 3.01 -4.58
C CYS A 88 -8.94 2.64 -5.81
N LEU A 89 -8.39 1.81 -6.71
CA LEU A 89 -9.06 1.47 -7.96
C LEU A 89 -10.14 0.40 -7.80
N HIS A 90 -10.00 -0.49 -6.82
CA HIS A 90 -10.83 -1.70 -6.72
C HIS A 90 -11.77 -1.75 -5.53
N ARG A 91 -11.59 -0.93 -4.49
CA ARG A 91 -12.41 -0.97 -3.26
C ARG A 91 -13.92 -0.96 -3.54
N ALA A 92 -14.37 -0.10 -4.44
CA ALA A 92 -15.79 0.02 -4.77
C ALA A 92 -16.43 -1.27 -5.31
N ARG A 93 -15.62 -2.23 -5.76
CA ARG A 93 -16.03 -3.48 -6.40
C ARG A 93 -15.56 -4.72 -5.66
N ASN A 94 -14.70 -4.55 -4.66
CA ASN A 94 -14.04 -5.66 -3.98
C ASN A 94 -13.71 -5.27 -2.54
N GLU A 95 -14.51 -5.75 -1.58
CA GLU A 95 -14.27 -5.55 -0.14
C GLU A 95 -12.92 -6.14 0.30
N ALA A 96 -12.35 -7.09 -0.45
CA ALA A 96 -11.03 -7.64 -0.17
C ALA A 96 -9.91 -6.61 -0.38
N ALA A 97 -10.18 -5.48 -1.05
CA ALA A 97 -9.30 -4.31 -1.03
C ALA A 97 -9.04 -3.80 0.40
N ASP A 98 -9.98 -3.98 1.32
CA ASP A 98 -9.86 -3.49 2.69
C ASP A 98 -8.88 -4.34 3.51
N ASN A 99 -8.72 -5.61 3.15
CA ASN A 99 -7.67 -6.46 3.72
C ASN A 99 -6.28 -5.94 3.35
N PHE A 100 -6.09 -5.39 2.14
CA PHE A 100 -4.84 -4.75 1.77
C PHE A 100 -4.61 -3.43 2.50
N LEU A 101 -5.66 -2.70 2.90
CA LEU A 101 -5.50 -1.54 3.78
C LEU A 101 -4.98 -1.95 5.16
N MET A 102 -5.48 -3.05 5.73
CA MET A 102 -4.95 -3.61 6.98
C MET A 102 -3.48 -4.02 6.83
N PHE A 103 -3.11 -4.59 5.69
CA PHE A 103 -1.73 -4.91 5.37
C PHE A 103 -0.84 -3.66 5.29
N VAL A 104 -1.29 -2.61 4.58
CA VAL A 104 -0.63 -1.29 4.52
C VAL A 104 -0.44 -0.69 5.92
N LYS A 105 -1.45 -0.78 6.79
CA LYS A 105 -1.32 -0.40 8.20
C LYS A 105 -0.23 -1.20 8.89
N GLY A 106 -0.17 -2.51 8.67
CA GLY A 106 0.91 -3.37 9.17
C GLY A 106 2.31 -2.88 8.76
N LEU A 107 2.49 -2.48 7.50
CA LEU A 107 3.78 -1.98 6.99
C LEU A 107 4.21 -0.66 7.60
N LEU A 108 3.26 0.24 7.84
CA LEU A 108 3.54 1.64 8.22
C LEU A 108 3.46 1.88 9.74
N VAL A 109 2.63 1.11 10.45
CA VAL A 109 2.29 1.32 11.87
C VAL A 109 2.56 0.08 12.72
N GLY A 110 2.66 -1.12 12.12
CA GLY A 110 2.75 -2.38 12.84
C GLY A 110 4.06 -2.65 13.59
N PRO A 111 4.08 -3.67 14.47
CA PRO A 111 5.27 -4.06 15.24
C PRO A 111 6.40 -4.63 14.37
N HIS A 112 6.06 -5.10 13.17
CA HIS A 112 7.00 -5.54 12.13
C HIS A 112 7.40 -4.41 11.18
N ARG A 113 7.19 -3.14 11.57
CA ARG A 113 7.61 -1.99 10.77
C ARG A 113 9.05 -2.21 10.33
N TRP A 114 9.25 -2.31 9.04
CA TRP A 114 10.56 -2.30 8.42
C TRP A 114 11.27 -0.92 8.58
N ASP A 115 10.86 -0.14 9.59
CA ASP A 115 11.03 1.30 9.73
C ASP A 115 10.78 2.02 8.39
N LEU A 116 9.71 1.62 7.70
CA LEU A 116 9.45 2.09 6.34
C LEU A 116 9.21 3.59 6.30
N VAL A 117 8.40 4.12 7.23
CA VAL A 117 8.07 5.55 7.27
C VAL A 117 9.32 6.45 7.38
N PRO A 118 10.29 6.18 8.28
CA PRO A 118 11.57 6.89 8.29
C PRO A 118 12.39 6.80 6.99
N ARG A 119 12.22 5.76 6.17
CA ARG A 119 12.93 5.57 4.89
C ARG A 119 12.29 6.35 3.74
N LEU A 120 11.06 6.84 3.91
CA LEU A 120 10.37 7.60 2.88
C LEU A 120 10.94 9.00 2.72
N THR A 121 11.17 9.42 1.48
CA THR A 121 11.51 10.82 1.19
C THR A 121 10.34 11.73 1.51
N SER A 122 10.59 13.03 1.70
CA SER A 122 9.52 14.01 1.93
C SER A 122 8.49 14.02 0.79
N GLY A 123 8.93 13.83 -0.45
CA GLY A 123 8.04 13.71 -1.61
C GLY A 123 7.15 12.46 -1.56
N GLN A 124 7.71 11.31 -1.18
CA GLN A 124 6.95 10.07 -1.01
C GLN A 124 5.93 10.16 0.12
N ARG A 125 6.33 10.74 1.26
CA ARG A 125 5.42 10.97 2.39
C ARG A 125 4.29 11.89 2.01
N ARG A 126 4.59 12.99 1.30
CA ARG A 126 3.55 13.92 0.85
C ARG A 126 2.54 13.23 -0.07
N ALA A 127 3.01 12.50 -1.07
CA ALA A 127 2.14 11.81 -2.01
C ALA A 127 1.24 10.75 -1.33
N LEU A 128 1.78 10.01 -0.34
CA LEU A 128 0.97 9.09 0.46
C LEU A 128 -0.10 9.81 1.27
N LEU A 129 0.25 10.92 1.94
CA LEU A 129 -0.72 11.71 2.70
C LEU A 129 -1.83 12.26 1.81
N ASP A 130 -1.50 12.73 0.60
CA ASP A 130 -2.48 13.23 -0.36
C ASP A 130 -3.46 12.13 -0.80
N VAL A 131 -2.96 10.93 -1.10
CA VAL A 131 -3.83 9.79 -1.45
C VAL A 131 -4.66 9.32 -0.27
N LEU A 132 -4.09 9.22 0.94
CA LEU A 132 -4.84 8.82 2.14
C LEU A 132 -5.95 9.81 2.49
N ALA A 133 -5.71 11.12 2.30
CA ALA A 133 -6.74 12.14 2.48
C ALA A 133 -7.87 12.01 1.42
N ALA A 134 -7.53 11.71 0.17
CA ALA A 134 -8.52 11.43 -0.87
C ALA A 134 -9.32 10.16 -0.55
N MET A 135 -8.64 9.10 -0.10
CA MET A 135 -9.26 7.86 0.33
C MET A 135 -10.25 8.11 1.47
N ASP A 136 -9.83 8.79 2.54
CA ASP A 136 -10.72 9.10 3.67
C ASP A 136 -11.97 9.84 3.22
N ARG A 137 -11.80 10.94 2.47
CA ARG A 137 -12.90 11.77 1.97
C ARG A 137 -13.90 11.02 1.11
N GLU A 138 -13.44 10.08 0.30
CA GLU A 138 -14.28 9.43 -0.72
C GLU A 138 -14.82 8.08 -0.27
N PHE A 139 -14.09 7.36 0.57
CA PHE A 139 -14.37 5.97 0.89
C PHE A 139 -14.78 5.73 2.33
N TYR A 140 -14.34 6.57 3.27
CA TYR A 140 -14.39 6.22 4.70
C TYR A 140 -15.13 7.26 5.56
N SER A 141 -15.09 8.55 5.19
CA SER A 141 -15.90 9.61 5.79
C SER A 141 -17.15 9.84 4.92
N PRO A 142 -18.30 9.18 5.24
CA PRO A 142 -18.94 9.35 6.54
C PRO A 142 -19.44 8.04 7.18
N SER A 143 -18.67 6.94 7.11
CA SER A 143 -19.17 5.64 7.57
C SER A 143 -18.94 5.33 9.06
N GLY A 144 -18.02 6.02 9.73
CA GLY A 144 -17.62 5.69 11.10
C GLY A 144 -17.04 4.27 11.24
N SER A 145 -16.62 3.66 10.12
CA SER A 145 -16.10 2.29 10.07
C SER A 145 -14.73 2.17 10.74
N ASP A 146 -14.41 0.97 11.23
CA ASP A 146 -13.07 0.63 11.76
C ASP A 146 -11.93 0.92 10.75
N LEU A 147 -12.26 0.93 9.46
CA LEU A 147 -11.33 1.25 8.39
C LEU A 147 -11.03 2.75 8.30
N ALA A 148 -11.97 3.63 8.65
CA ALA A 148 -11.70 5.06 8.79
C ALA A 148 -10.66 5.31 9.90
N GLY A 149 -10.79 4.58 11.02
CA GLY A 149 -9.78 4.57 12.09
C GLY A 149 -8.41 4.11 11.58
N THR A 150 -8.39 3.06 10.74
CA THR A 150 -7.16 2.56 10.12
C THR A 150 -6.50 3.60 9.21
N VAL A 151 -7.25 4.30 8.36
CA VAL A 151 -6.70 5.38 7.52
C VAL A 151 -6.14 6.51 8.38
N ALA A 152 -6.85 6.91 9.44
CA ALA A 152 -6.39 7.96 10.35
C ALA A 152 -5.09 7.59 11.08
N GLU A 153 -4.97 6.33 11.54
CA GLU A 153 -3.74 5.83 12.16
C GLU A 153 -2.55 5.87 11.20
N VAL A 154 -2.74 5.38 9.97
CA VAL A 154 -1.69 5.39 8.94
C VAL A 154 -1.29 6.83 8.59
N PHE A 155 -2.27 7.71 8.43
CA PHE A 155 -2.04 9.13 8.16
C PHE A 155 -1.20 9.76 9.27
N ALA A 156 -1.59 9.57 10.53
CA ALA A 156 -0.86 10.12 11.68
C ALA A 156 0.57 9.59 11.77
N ALA A 157 0.78 8.29 11.51
CA ALA A 157 2.11 7.69 11.52
C ALA A 157 3.05 8.34 10.50
N ILE A 158 2.55 8.65 9.30
CA ILE A 158 3.35 9.33 8.26
C ILE A 158 3.55 10.81 8.59
N ALA A 159 2.48 11.51 8.97
CA ALA A 159 2.49 12.96 9.17
C ALA A 159 3.41 13.42 10.32
N TRP A 160 3.51 12.61 11.37
CA TRP A 160 4.27 12.94 12.58
C TRP A 160 5.61 12.20 12.68
N ALA A 161 5.99 11.44 11.66
CA ALA A 161 7.28 10.77 11.65
C ALA A 161 8.43 11.78 11.55
N PRO A 162 9.47 11.67 12.41
CA PRO A 162 10.61 12.57 12.33
C PRO A 162 11.36 12.39 11.02
N ASP A 163 11.75 13.50 10.40
CA ASP A 163 12.66 13.50 9.25
C ASP A 163 14.02 12.94 9.69
N ARG A 164 14.35 11.71 9.28
CA ARG A 164 15.71 11.16 9.44
C ARG A 164 16.68 11.62 8.35
N SER A 165 16.38 12.72 7.67
CA SER A 165 17.34 13.38 6.76
C SER A 165 18.42 14.08 7.59
N GLY A 166 19.38 13.31 8.11
CA GLY A 166 20.58 13.84 8.75
C GLY A 166 21.00 13.10 10.01
N SER A 167 21.60 11.91 9.87
CA SER A 167 22.60 11.39 10.81
C SER A 167 23.14 10.06 10.29
N GLY A 168 24.37 10.06 9.75
CA GLY A 168 25.13 8.86 9.37
C GLY A 168 25.75 8.99 8.00
#